data_AF-A0A9X5I8E8-F1
#
_entry.id   AF-A0A9X5I8E8-F1
#
_cell.length_a   1.000
_cell.length_b   1.000
_cell.length_c   1.000
_cell.angle_alpha   90.00
_cell.angle_beta   90.00
_cell.angle_gamma   90.00
#
_symmetry.space_group_name_H-M   'P 1'
#
loop_
_entity.id
_entity.type
_entity.pdbx_description
1 polymer ?
#
loop_
_entity_poly.entity_id
_entity_poly.type
_entity_poly.pdbx_seq_one_letter_code
_entity_poly.pdbx_strand_id
1 'polypeptide(L)'
;MNDGILTDLRAQDTPFCHTHVRRAWFDRHLPNLRFDSEMVVAAARPETRWQAAGVYFLVWEGMVCYVGQSRCIGARMVQYEREGRPFDGVAAIAGIPEWARSAVEYAYIHAWNPPWNVEKTRCDDLYDQEALQQAINGTCRSHVMPYRTPLVTREDMAWPTWRLQVREYWRSAAS
;
A
#
# COMPACT_ATOMS: atom_id res chain seq x y z
N MET A 1 -18.27 -3.53 -11.87
CA MET A 1 -16.86 -3.38 -12.30
C MET A 1 -16.13 -2.76 -11.12
N ASN A 2 -14.98 -3.30 -10.70
CA ASN A 2 -14.24 -2.76 -9.55
C ASN A 2 -13.49 -1.49 -9.98
N ASP A 3 -13.83 -0.37 -9.36
CA ASP A 3 -13.36 0.98 -9.68
C ASP A 3 -11.93 1.23 -9.18
N GLY A 4 -10.99 0.30 -9.39
CA GLY A 4 -9.64 0.31 -8.82
C GLY A 4 -9.56 0.03 -7.31
N ILE A 5 -10.68 -0.31 -6.68
CA ILE A 5 -10.71 -0.85 -5.31
C ILE A 5 -10.44 -2.36 -5.37
N LEU A 6 -9.36 -2.80 -4.74
CA LEU A 6 -8.97 -4.20 -4.59
C LEU A 6 -9.92 -4.93 -3.64
N THR A 7 -10.24 -4.28 -2.53
CA THR A 7 -11.29 -4.69 -1.60
C THR A 7 -11.77 -3.50 -0.78
N ASP A 8 -13.01 -3.59 -0.28
CA ASP A 8 -13.58 -2.66 0.68
C ASP A 8 -14.00 -3.45 1.91
N LEU A 9 -13.28 -3.26 3.02
CA LEU A 9 -13.54 -3.98 4.26
C LEU A 9 -14.75 -3.41 5.02
N ARG A 10 -15.25 -2.23 4.64
CA ARG A 10 -16.34 -1.48 5.30
C ARG A 10 -16.22 -1.46 6.83
N ALA A 11 -14.99 -1.45 7.35
CA ALA A 11 -14.78 -1.52 8.77
C ALA A 11 -15.15 -0.17 9.40
N GLN A 12 -15.84 -0.23 10.53
CA GLN A 12 -16.15 0.96 11.31
C GLN A 12 -14.90 1.41 12.06
N ASP A 13 -14.65 2.73 12.04
CA ASP A 13 -13.64 3.34 12.91
C ASP A 13 -14.07 3.13 14.37
N THR A 14 -13.38 2.22 15.04
CA THR A 14 -13.61 1.92 16.45
C THR A 14 -12.55 2.68 17.27
N PRO A 15 -12.95 3.64 18.13
CA PRO A 15 -12.02 4.56 18.79
C PRO A 15 -11.11 3.88 19.82
N PHE A 16 -11.49 2.68 20.28
CA PHE A 16 -10.70 1.87 21.20
C PHE A 16 -10.64 0.43 20.71
N CYS A 17 -9.45 -0.01 20.34
CA CYS A 17 -9.18 -1.41 20.06
C CYS A 17 -8.00 -1.85 20.92
N HIS A 18 -8.32 -2.56 22.01
CA HIS A 18 -7.32 -3.27 22.79
C HIS A 18 -6.54 -4.24 21.88
N THR A 19 -5.32 -4.60 22.28
CA THR A 19 -4.42 -5.50 21.54
C THR A 19 -5.12 -6.76 21.02
N HIS A 20 -6.00 -7.37 21.81
CA HIS A 20 -6.75 -8.56 21.39
C HIS A 20 -7.79 -8.28 20.29
N VAL A 21 -8.46 -7.12 20.31
CA VAL A 21 -9.42 -6.70 19.27
C VAL A 21 -8.69 -6.42 17.96
N ARG A 22 -7.56 -5.71 18.03
CA ARG A 22 -6.70 -5.46 16.85
C ARG A 22 -6.28 -6.77 16.21
N ARG A 23 -5.83 -7.73 17.02
CA ARG A 23 -5.44 -9.06 16.55
C ARG A 23 -6.58 -9.76 15.82
N ALA A 24 -7.74 -9.88 16.47
CA ALA A 24 -8.87 -10.59 15.91
C ALA A 24 -9.35 -9.97 14.59
N TRP A 25 -9.26 -8.64 14.47
CA TRP A 25 -9.54 -7.95 13.21
C TRP A 25 -8.51 -8.31 12.14
N PHE A 26 -7.20 -8.22 12.43
CA PHE A 26 -6.16 -8.59 11.47
C PHE A 26 -6.29 -10.05 11.05
N ASP A 27 -6.44 -10.98 11.99
CA ASP A 27 -6.59 -12.42 11.68
C ASP A 27 -7.78 -12.68 10.75
N ARG A 28 -8.90 -11.96 10.96
CA ARG A 28 -10.09 -12.05 10.11
C ARG A 28 -9.88 -11.46 8.71
N HIS A 29 -9.21 -10.31 8.62
CA HIS A 29 -9.14 -9.52 7.39
C HIS A 29 -7.86 -9.74 6.59
N LEU A 30 -6.85 -10.41 7.15
CA LEU A 30 -5.57 -10.66 6.49
C LEU A 30 -5.69 -11.28 5.09
N PRO A 31 -6.55 -12.29 4.85
CA PRO A 31 -6.69 -12.86 3.51
C PRO A 31 -7.12 -11.81 2.46
N ASN A 32 -7.88 -10.80 2.88
CA ASN A 32 -8.34 -9.69 2.04
C ASN A 32 -7.37 -8.50 2.03
N LEU A 33 -6.22 -8.59 2.72
CA LEU A 33 -5.16 -7.57 2.74
C LEU A 33 -3.89 -8.06 2.02
N ARG A 34 -3.96 -9.20 1.33
CA ARG A 34 -2.84 -9.90 0.71
C ARG A 34 -2.91 -9.80 -0.81
N PHE A 35 -2.68 -8.60 -1.32
CA PHE A 35 -2.49 -8.38 -2.76
C PHE A 35 -1.00 -8.34 -3.07
N ASP A 36 -0.57 -9.01 -4.14
CA ASP A 36 0.75 -8.79 -4.73
C ASP A 36 0.73 -7.55 -5.64
N SER A 37 1.90 -7.15 -6.13
CA SER A 37 2.03 -5.96 -6.97
C SER A 37 1.38 -6.13 -8.34
N GLU A 38 1.31 -7.35 -8.90
CA GLU A 38 0.64 -7.62 -10.19
C GLU A 38 -0.86 -7.38 -10.06
N MET A 39 -1.48 -7.86 -8.98
CA MET A 39 -2.88 -7.60 -8.67
C MET A 39 -3.15 -6.11 -8.50
N VAL A 40 -2.26 -5.38 -7.83
CA VAL A 40 -2.37 -3.92 -7.66
C VAL A 40 -2.30 -3.21 -9.01
N VAL A 41 -1.31 -3.53 -9.84
CA VAL A 41 -1.13 -2.92 -11.17
C VAL A 41 -2.31 -3.25 -12.08
N ALA A 42 -2.78 -4.50 -12.11
CA ALA A 42 -3.93 -4.91 -12.89
C ALA A 42 -5.24 -4.21 -12.45
N ALA A 43 -5.37 -3.90 -11.16
CA ALA A 43 -6.50 -3.17 -10.61
C ALA A 43 -6.40 -1.65 -10.82
N ALA A 44 -5.20 -1.09 -11.00
CA ALA A 44 -4.98 0.35 -11.02
C ALA A 44 -5.74 1.05 -12.16
N ARG A 45 -6.31 2.23 -11.86
CA ARG A 45 -7.10 3.04 -12.81
C ARG A 45 -6.66 4.51 -12.74
N PRO A 46 -6.68 5.26 -13.86
CA PRO A 46 -6.15 6.62 -13.95
C PRO A 46 -6.87 7.61 -13.04
N GLU A 47 -8.19 7.48 -12.87
CA GLU A 47 -8.98 8.41 -12.08
C GLU A 47 -10.09 7.69 -11.34
N THR A 48 -10.07 7.81 -10.02
CA THR A 48 -11.08 7.19 -9.18
C THR A 48 -11.52 8.14 -8.08
N ARG A 49 -12.76 8.61 -8.17
CA ARG A 49 -13.39 9.45 -7.14
C ARG A 49 -13.84 8.58 -5.97
N TRP A 50 -12.88 8.08 -5.18
CA TRP A 50 -13.20 7.27 -4.01
C TRP A 50 -13.56 8.13 -2.81
N GLN A 51 -14.77 7.97 -2.31
CA GLN A 51 -15.16 8.48 -0.99
C GLN A 51 -14.91 7.42 0.08
N ALA A 52 -13.67 6.92 0.14
CA ALA A 52 -13.29 5.88 1.08
C ALA A 52 -11.98 6.24 1.77
N ALA A 53 -11.87 5.78 3.02
CA ALA A 53 -10.63 5.80 3.78
C ALA A 53 -9.89 4.47 3.59
N GLY A 54 -8.56 4.48 3.67
CA GLY A 54 -7.77 3.26 3.55
C GLY A 54 -6.34 3.49 3.10
N VAL A 55 -5.79 2.48 2.43
CA VAL A 55 -4.44 2.47 1.85
C VAL A 55 -4.57 2.50 0.33
N TYR A 56 -3.74 3.31 -0.33
CA TYR A 56 -3.70 3.46 -1.78
C TYR A 56 -2.29 3.20 -2.31
N PHE A 57 -2.26 2.84 -3.59
CA PHE A 57 -1.07 2.52 -4.36
C PHE A 57 -1.04 3.42 -5.59
N LEU A 58 0.02 4.19 -5.76
CA LEU A 58 0.26 4.88 -7.03
C LEU A 58 1.04 3.94 -7.95
N VAL A 59 0.57 3.87 -9.19
CA VAL A 59 1.13 3.04 -10.24
C VAL A 59 1.59 3.93 -11.38
N TRP A 60 2.80 3.69 -11.84
CA TRP A 60 3.41 4.39 -12.97
C TRP A 60 4.20 3.38 -13.81
N GLU A 61 3.97 3.40 -15.12
CA GLU A 61 4.56 2.45 -16.08
C GLU A 61 4.47 0.97 -15.66
N GLY A 62 3.33 0.55 -15.09
CA GLY A 62 3.11 -0.84 -14.66
C GLY A 62 3.85 -1.23 -13.38
N MET A 63 4.31 -0.25 -12.60
CA MET A 63 5.03 -0.45 -11.34
C MET A 63 4.35 0.29 -10.19
N VAL A 64 4.26 -0.33 -9.01
CA VAL A 64 3.87 0.38 -7.78
C VAL A 64 5.02 1.29 -7.35
N CYS A 65 4.85 2.60 -7.54
CA CYS A 65 5.88 3.60 -7.22
C CYS A 65 5.73 4.18 -5.81
N TYR A 66 4.52 4.15 -5.25
CA TYR A 66 4.23 4.68 -3.92
C TYR A 66 3.07 3.95 -3.24
N VAL A 67 3.17 3.84 -1.92
CA VAL A 67 2.11 3.38 -1.02
C VAL A 67 1.84 4.48 -0.02
N GLY A 68 0.57 4.80 0.21
CA GLY A 68 0.16 5.76 1.21
C GLY A 68 -1.17 5.42 1.86
N GLN A 69 -1.51 6.11 2.95
CA GLN A 69 -2.84 6.04 3.56
C GLN A 69 -3.55 7.39 3.62
N SER A 70 -4.88 7.35 3.66
CA SER A 70 -5.71 8.56 3.77
C SER A 70 -7.05 8.27 4.45
N ARG A 71 -7.58 9.29 5.13
CA ARG A 71 -8.99 9.33 5.59
C ARG A 71 -9.97 9.53 4.45
N CYS A 72 -9.51 10.06 3.32
CA CYS A 72 -10.28 10.19 2.08
C CYS A 72 -9.32 10.07 0.90
N ILE A 73 -9.32 8.90 0.24
CA ILE A 73 -8.39 8.63 -0.86
C ILE A 73 -8.72 9.54 -2.05
N GLY A 74 -10.00 9.75 -2.38
CA GLY A 74 -10.40 10.65 -3.46
C GLY A 74 -9.91 12.10 -3.27
N ALA A 75 -9.99 12.65 -2.05
CA ALA A 75 -9.44 13.97 -1.76
C ALA A 75 -7.91 14.01 -1.94
N ARG A 76 -7.22 12.93 -1.59
CA ARG A 76 -5.77 12.81 -1.83
C ARG A 76 -5.44 12.72 -3.32
N MET A 77 -6.25 12.03 -4.13
CA MET A 77 -6.03 11.96 -5.57
C MET A 77 -6.22 13.31 -6.25
N VAL A 78 -7.26 14.08 -5.85
CA VAL A 78 -7.46 15.46 -6.33
C VAL A 78 -6.27 16.36 -5.96
N GLN A 79 -5.68 16.17 -4.78
CA GLN A 79 -4.47 16.88 -4.40
C GLN A 79 -3.31 16.54 -5.35
N TYR A 80 -3.07 15.25 -5.62
CA TYR A 80 -1.98 14.82 -6.51
C TYR A 80 -2.16 15.24 -7.96
N GLU A 81 -3.40 15.26 -8.45
CA GLU A 81 -3.75 15.77 -9.77
C GLU A 81 -3.39 17.27 -9.88
N ARG A 82 -3.75 18.07 -8.87
CA ARG A 82 -3.39 19.50 -8.81
C ARG A 82 -1.89 19.75 -8.70
N GLU A 83 -1.18 18.86 -8.01
CA GLU A 83 0.28 18.89 -7.91
C GLU A 83 0.96 18.36 -9.18
N GLY A 84 0.21 17.80 -10.13
CA GLY A 84 0.75 17.22 -11.37
C GLY A 84 1.64 16.00 -11.11
N ARG A 85 1.40 15.18 -10.09
CA ARG A 85 2.28 14.04 -9.82
C ARG A 85 2.28 13.01 -10.97
N PRO A 86 3.44 12.45 -11.34
CA PRO A 86 3.56 11.62 -12.52
C PRO A 86 3.17 10.15 -12.24
N PHE A 87 1.87 9.83 -12.19
CA PHE A 87 1.37 8.45 -12.07
C PHE A 87 0.28 8.18 -13.12
N ASP A 88 0.18 6.93 -13.59
CA ASP A 88 -0.78 6.53 -14.64
C ASP A 88 -2.02 5.86 -14.06
N GLY A 89 -1.95 5.42 -12.81
CA GLY A 89 -3.06 4.75 -12.16
C GLY A 89 -2.95 4.68 -10.66
N VAL A 90 -4.09 4.39 -10.05
CA VAL A 90 -4.24 4.23 -8.62
C VAL A 90 -5.06 2.99 -8.34
N ALA A 91 -4.64 2.22 -7.34
CA ALA A 91 -5.45 1.17 -6.73
C ALA A 91 -5.60 1.42 -5.23
N ALA A 92 -6.60 0.83 -4.59
CA ALA A 92 -6.85 1.04 -3.17
C ALA A 92 -7.40 -0.19 -2.43
N ILE A 93 -7.08 -0.28 -1.15
CA ILE A 93 -7.78 -1.08 -0.15
C ILE A 93 -8.60 -0.12 0.70
N ALA A 94 -9.92 -0.16 0.53
CA ALA A 94 -10.87 0.70 1.19
C ALA A 94 -11.38 0.10 2.51
N GLY A 95 -11.95 0.96 3.36
CA GLY A 95 -12.64 0.56 4.57
C GLY A 95 -11.70 0.02 5.67
N ILE A 96 -10.42 0.37 5.63
CA ILE A 96 -9.47 0.06 6.72
C ILE A 96 -9.70 1.06 7.87
N PRO A 97 -9.86 0.61 9.12
CA PRO A 97 -10.05 1.51 10.24
C PRO A 97 -8.76 2.30 10.53
N GLU A 98 -8.91 3.53 11.03
CA GLU A 98 -7.79 4.47 11.23
C GLU A 98 -6.61 3.84 11.99
N TRP A 99 -6.89 3.13 13.08
CA TRP A 99 -5.86 2.50 13.91
C TRP A 99 -5.07 1.39 13.20
N ALA A 100 -5.57 0.85 12.09
CA ALA A 100 -4.93 -0.21 11.31
C ALA A 100 -4.19 0.31 10.07
N ARG A 101 -4.54 1.49 9.55
CA ARG A 101 -4.03 2.01 8.27
C ARG A 101 -2.50 2.09 8.25
N SER A 102 -1.89 2.66 9.29
CA SER A 102 -0.43 2.77 9.38
C SER A 102 0.27 1.41 9.37
N ALA A 103 -0.31 0.38 9.99
CA ALA A 103 0.28 -0.95 10.01
C ALA A 103 0.19 -1.63 8.63
N VAL A 104 -0.93 -1.44 7.91
CA VAL A 104 -1.10 -1.96 6.55
C VAL A 104 -0.18 -1.24 5.56
N GLU A 105 -0.14 0.10 5.61
CA GLU A 105 0.78 0.93 4.82
C GLU A 105 2.24 0.51 5.04
N TYR A 106 2.66 0.43 6.30
CA TYR A 106 4.02 0.02 6.67
C TYR A 106 4.37 -1.36 6.11
N ALA A 107 3.45 -2.32 6.16
CA ALA A 107 3.68 -3.66 5.64
C ALA A 107 3.97 -3.66 4.14
N TYR A 108 3.20 -2.89 3.36
CA TYR A 108 3.38 -2.79 1.91
C TYR A 108 4.66 -2.02 1.55
N ILE A 109 4.96 -0.92 2.25
CA ILE A 109 6.21 -0.19 2.06
C ILE A 109 7.41 -1.09 2.35
N HIS A 110 7.39 -1.82 3.47
CA HIS A 110 8.48 -2.71 3.85
C HIS A 110 8.59 -3.92 2.91
N ALA A 111 7.46 -4.40 2.37
CA ALA A 111 7.47 -5.51 1.43
C ALA A 111 8.10 -5.11 0.11
N TRP A 112 7.65 -4.00 -0.47
CA TRP A 112 7.93 -3.67 -1.87
C TRP A 112 9.00 -2.60 -2.04
N ASN A 113 9.34 -1.90 -0.96
CA ASN A 113 10.28 -0.79 -0.97
C ASN A 113 10.04 0.20 -2.13
N PRO A 114 8.82 0.76 -2.28
CA PRO A 114 8.48 1.55 -3.46
C PRO A 114 9.42 2.76 -3.59
N PRO A 115 9.89 3.08 -4.81
CA PRO A 115 10.93 4.09 -5.03
C PRO A 115 10.57 5.44 -4.42
N TRP A 116 9.33 5.88 -4.52
CA TRP A 116 8.94 7.17 -3.96
C TRP A 116 8.79 7.11 -2.44
N ASN A 117 8.46 5.98 -1.81
CA ASN A 117 8.50 5.91 -0.34
C ASN A 117 9.94 6.00 0.18
N VAL A 118 10.90 5.40 -0.53
CA VAL A 118 12.33 5.48 -0.20
C VAL A 118 12.81 6.91 -0.36
N GLU A 119 12.51 7.53 -1.50
CA GLU A 119 12.98 8.88 -1.81
C GLU A 119 12.37 9.92 -0.87
N LYS A 120 11.10 9.76 -0.49
CA LYS A 120 10.46 10.57 0.55
C LYS A 120 11.22 10.56 1.86
N THR A 121 11.73 9.39 2.23
CA THR A 121 12.51 9.22 3.46
C THR A 121 13.88 9.90 3.36
N ARG A 122 14.44 10.02 2.15
CA ARG A 122 15.75 10.64 1.91
C ARG A 122 15.68 12.16 1.84
N CYS A 123 14.66 12.69 1.20
CA CYS A 123 14.58 14.10 0.84
C CYS A 123 13.60 14.92 1.70
N ASP A 124 12.91 14.30 2.67
CA ASP A 124 11.88 14.88 3.55
C ASP A 124 10.67 15.54 2.83
N ASP A 125 10.76 15.75 1.52
CA ASP A 125 9.70 16.31 0.70
C ASP A 125 9.77 15.76 -0.73
N LEU A 126 8.61 15.43 -1.29
CA LEU A 126 8.50 14.93 -2.66
C LEU A 126 7.54 15.82 -3.45
N TYR A 127 8.04 16.95 -3.91
CA TYR A 127 7.38 17.77 -4.92
C TYR A 127 8.17 17.86 -6.23
N ASP A 128 9.38 17.30 -6.28
CA ASP A 128 10.21 17.32 -7.48
C ASP A 128 9.92 16.11 -8.38
N GLN A 129 9.26 16.37 -9.52
CA GLN A 129 8.97 15.36 -10.53
C GLN A 129 10.23 14.71 -11.10
N GLU A 130 11.33 15.46 -11.24
CA GLU A 130 12.58 14.95 -11.81
C GLU A 130 13.23 13.95 -10.84
N ALA A 131 13.26 14.27 -9.54
CA ALA A 131 13.76 13.36 -8.52
C ALA A 131 12.92 12.06 -8.44
N LEU A 132 11.59 12.17 -8.53
CA LEU A 132 10.68 11.02 -8.58
C LEU A 132 10.94 10.14 -9.81
N GLN A 133 11.20 10.77 -10.95
CA GLN A 133 11.50 10.10 -12.20
C GLN A 133 12.85 9.38 -12.14
N GLN A 134 13.87 10.03 -11.58
CA GLN A 134 15.20 9.45 -11.37
C GLN A 134 15.16 8.26 -10.40
N ALA A 135 14.39 8.35 -9.31
CA ALA A 135 14.23 7.25 -8.36
C ALA A 135 13.65 6.00 -9.03
N ILE A 136 12.68 6.16 -9.94
CA ILE A 136 12.13 5.04 -10.69
C ILE A 136 13.13 4.50 -11.71
N ASN A 137 13.77 5.38 -12.49
CA ASN A 137 14.75 4.96 -13.51
C ASN A 137 15.95 4.24 -12.88
N GLY A 138 16.35 4.62 -11.67
CA GLY A 138 17.39 3.95 -10.89
C GLY A 138 16.92 2.68 -10.18
N THR A 139 15.61 2.42 -10.11
CA THR A 139 15.08 1.21 -9.49
C THR A 139 15.20 0.05 -10.45
N CYS A 140 15.98 -0.95 -10.05
CA CYS A 140 16.07 -2.20 -10.78
C CYS A 140 14.69 -2.86 -10.82
N ARG A 141 14.08 -2.95 -12.02
CA ARG A 141 12.72 -3.50 -12.22
C ARG A 141 12.62 -4.98 -11.82
N SER A 142 13.74 -5.68 -11.73
CA SER A 142 13.80 -7.03 -11.15
C SER A 142 13.81 -7.06 -9.62
N HIS A 143 13.88 -5.92 -8.92
CA HIS A 143 13.74 -5.82 -7.45
C HIS A 143 12.33 -5.36 -7.04
N VAL A 144 11.56 -4.82 -7.99
CA VAL A 144 10.10 -4.65 -7.89
C VAL A 144 9.47 -6.04 -8.09
N MET A 145 9.77 -6.94 -7.16
CA MET A 145 9.54 -8.38 -7.33
C MET A 145 8.06 -8.74 -7.12
N PRO A 146 7.45 -9.54 -8.00
CA PRO A 146 6.01 -9.83 -8.01
C PRO A 146 5.45 -10.70 -6.87
N TYR A 147 6.20 -11.03 -5.81
CA TYR A 147 5.79 -12.13 -4.91
C TYR A 147 5.94 -11.88 -3.41
N ARG A 148 5.98 -10.61 -2.96
CA ARG A 148 5.98 -10.33 -1.53
C ARG A 148 4.56 -10.13 -1.04
N THR A 149 3.94 -11.23 -0.59
CA THR A 149 2.69 -11.19 0.17
C THR A 149 3.01 -10.81 1.61
N PRO A 150 2.38 -9.77 2.15
CA PRO A 150 2.61 -9.36 3.52
C PRO A 150 2.01 -10.44 4.48
N LEU A 151 2.83 -10.97 5.39
CA LEU A 151 2.55 -12.13 6.25
C LEU A 151 2.52 -11.73 7.74
N VAL A 152 1.35 -11.76 8.37
CA VAL A 152 1.29 -11.70 9.84
C VAL A 152 1.75 -13.04 10.40
N THR A 153 2.89 -13.05 11.07
CA THR A 153 3.32 -14.15 11.93
C THR A 153 3.22 -13.72 13.39
N ARG A 154 3.10 -14.72 14.27
CA ARG A 154 2.62 -14.58 15.65
C ARG A 154 3.66 -14.01 16.64
N GLU A 155 4.86 -13.68 16.20
CA GLU A 155 5.98 -13.35 17.09
C GLU A 155 6.39 -11.89 16.95
N ASP A 156 6.02 -11.11 17.97
CA ASP A 156 6.89 -10.19 18.72
C ASP A 156 6.05 -9.45 19.78
N MET A 157 5.90 -10.04 20.97
CA MET A 157 5.20 -9.45 22.12
C MET A 157 6.07 -8.47 22.94
N ALA A 158 7.06 -7.80 22.33
CA ALA A 158 7.99 -6.94 23.06
C ALA A 158 7.89 -5.44 22.73
N TRP A 159 7.02 -5.03 21.80
CA TRP A 159 6.85 -3.62 21.44
C TRP A 159 5.36 -3.24 21.32
N PRO A 160 4.95 -2.00 21.66
CA PRO A 160 3.59 -1.53 21.45
C PRO A 160 3.24 -1.31 19.96
N THR A 161 4.10 -1.74 19.04
CA THR A 161 3.95 -1.62 17.59
C THR A 161 3.83 -2.99 16.94
N TRP A 162 2.63 -3.31 16.45
CA TRP A 162 2.38 -4.49 15.63
C TRP A 162 3.21 -4.40 14.34
N ARG A 163 4.07 -5.39 14.07
CA ARG A 163 4.81 -5.49 12.81
C ARG A 163 4.26 -6.63 11.98
N LEU A 164 3.86 -6.32 10.75
CA LEU A 164 3.54 -7.33 9.75
C LEU A 164 4.87 -7.79 9.13
N GLN A 165 5.20 -9.09 9.24
CA GLN A 165 6.42 -9.61 8.63
C GLN A 165 6.21 -9.81 7.12
N VAL A 166 7.28 -9.75 6.34
CA VAL A 166 7.24 -10.05 4.91
C VAL A 166 8.06 -11.32 4.72
N ARG A 167 7.48 -12.36 4.11
CA ARG A 167 8.29 -13.51 3.63
C ARG A 167 8.40 -13.45 2.12
N GLU A 168 9.58 -13.76 1.63
CA GLU A 168 9.82 -14.03 0.22
C GLU A 168 9.20 -15.37 -0.15
N TYR A 169 8.22 -15.39 -1.05
CA TYR A 169 7.80 -16.62 -1.71
C TYR A 169 8.57 -16.75 -3.01
N TRP A 170 9.58 -17.62 -3.00
CA TRP A 170 10.15 -18.14 -4.22
C TRP A 170 9.11 -19.08 -4.84
N ARG A 171 8.36 -18.61 -5.84
CA ARG A 171 7.83 -19.56 -6.82
C ARG A 171 9.05 -20.05 -7.60
N SER A 172 9.57 -21.21 -7.21
CA SER A 172 10.30 -22.02 -8.17
C SER A 172 9.42 -22.13 -9.39
N ALA A 173 9.82 -21.49 -10.48
CA ALA A 173 9.39 -21.86 -11.82
C ALA A 173 9.88 -23.30 -12.04
N ALA A 174 9.15 -24.25 -11.50
CA ALA A 174 9.16 -25.64 -11.87
C ALA A 174 7.91 -25.80 -12.74
N SER A 175 8.04 -25.71 -14.06
CA SER A 175 8.38 -26.80 -14.99
C SER A 175 7.17 -26.99 -15.90
#